data_AF-A0A8V0Y570-F1
#
_entry.id   AF-A0A8V0Y570-F1
#
_cell.length_a   1.000
_cell.length_b   1.000
_cell.length_c   1.000
_cell.angle_alpha   90.00
_cell.angle_beta   90.00
_cell.angle_gamma   90.00
#
_symmetry.space_group_name_H-M   'P 1'
#
loop_
_entity.id
_entity.type
_entity.pdbx_description
1 polymer ?
#
loop_
_entity_poly.entity_id
_entity_poly.type
_entity_poly.pdbx_seq_one_letter_code
_entity_poly.pdbx_strand_id
1 'polypeptide(L)'
;MSRARQPPLVTGISPNEGISWTKVTIRGENLGTGPTDLIGLTICGHNCLLTAEWMSASKIVCRVGQAKNDKGDIIVTTKSGGRGTSTVSFKLLKPEKIGILDQSAVWVDEMNYYDMRTDRNKGIPPLSLRPANPLGIEIDKGRFPQKDLETLFPGMSADFTSENFSAAWYLIENHSTARFVAII
;
A
#
# COMPACT_ATOMS: atom_id res chain seq x y z
N MET A 1 -15.15 0.89 -49.98
CA MET A 1 -16.04 1.15 -48.83
C MET A 1 -15.97 -0.04 -47.90
N SER A 2 -15.42 0.11 -46.70
CA SER A 2 -15.35 -0.98 -45.71
C SER A 2 -16.78 -1.35 -45.26
N ARG A 3 -17.18 -2.62 -45.39
CA ARG A 3 -18.45 -3.10 -44.82
C ARG A 3 -18.48 -2.76 -43.33
N ALA A 4 -19.55 -2.12 -42.87
CA ALA A 4 -19.79 -1.90 -41.45
C ALA A 4 -19.84 -3.27 -40.75
N ARG A 5 -18.97 -3.46 -39.74
CA ARG A 5 -18.98 -4.68 -38.94
C ARG A 5 -20.10 -4.59 -37.90
N GLN A 6 -20.50 -5.75 -37.37
CA GLN A 6 -21.46 -5.77 -36.27
C GLN A 6 -20.93 -4.98 -35.07
N PRO A 7 -21.80 -4.29 -34.32
CA PRO A 7 -21.40 -3.58 -33.11
C PRO A 7 -20.80 -4.52 -32.07
N PRO A 8 -19.86 -4.04 -31.23
CA PRO A 8 -19.34 -4.82 -30.12
C PRO A 8 -20.46 -5.23 -29.15
N LEU A 9 -20.47 -6.49 -28.73
CA LEU A 9 -21.40 -7.00 -27.72
C LEU A 9 -20.62 -7.58 -26.55
N VAL A 10 -20.74 -6.97 -25.38
CA VAL A 10 -20.13 -7.46 -24.14
C VAL A 10 -21.10 -8.42 -23.47
N THR A 11 -20.66 -9.66 -23.28
CA THR A 11 -21.46 -10.73 -22.67
C THR A 11 -20.96 -11.19 -21.32
N GLY A 12 -19.74 -10.78 -20.92
CA GLY A 12 -19.17 -11.15 -19.63
C GLY A 12 -18.08 -10.21 -19.14
N ILE A 13 -17.93 -10.12 -17.82
CA ILE A 13 -16.83 -9.43 -17.16
C ILE A 13 -16.38 -10.24 -15.93
N SER A 14 -15.07 -10.32 -15.69
CA SER A 14 -14.49 -11.05 -14.56
C SER A 14 -13.34 -10.28 -13.91
N PRO A 15 -13.40 -9.99 -12.60
CA PRO A 15 -14.57 -10.16 -11.72
C PRO A 15 -15.74 -9.24 -12.13
N ASN A 16 -16.95 -9.54 -11.65
CA ASN A 16 -18.15 -8.72 -11.89
C ASN A 16 -18.32 -7.56 -10.89
N GLU A 17 -17.54 -7.55 -9.82
CA GLU A 17 -17.46 -6.46 -8.85
C GLU A 17 -16.02 -6.24 -8.37
N GLY A 18 -15.75 -5.05 -7.83
CA GLY A 18 -14.43 -4.69 -7.31
C GLY A 18 -14.32 -3.21 -7.02
N ILE A 19 -13.23 -2.81 -6.37
CA ILE A 19 -12.90 -1.41 -6.11
C ILE A 19 -12.31 -0.74 -7.36
N SER A 20 -12.10 0.58 -7.30
CA SER A 20 -11.31 1.27 -8.33
C SER A 20 -9.92 0.63 -8.46
N TRP A 21 -9.40 0.63 -9.69
CA TRP A 21 -8.14 -0.03 -10.09
C TRP A 21 -8.14 -1.56 -10.13
N THR A 22 -9.27 -2.22 -9.84
CA THR A 22 -9.41 -3.66 -10.06
C THR A 22 -9.18 -4.00 -11.53
N LYS A 23 -8.29 -4.98 -11.77
CA LYS A 23 -8.04 -5.53 -13.10
C LYS A 23 -9.21 -6.44 -13.49
N VAL A 24 -9.84 -6.14 -14.62
CA VAL A 24 -11.00 -6.87 -15.13
C VAL A 24 -10.72 -7.41 -16.52
N THR A 25 -11.29 -8.58 -16.81
CA THR A 25 -11.31 -9.19 -18.14
C THR A 25 -12.71 -9.09 -18.71
N ILE A 26 -12.85 -8.38 -19.82
CA ILE A 26 -14.09 -8.23 -20.58
C ILE A 26 -14.13 -9.31 -21.66
N ARG A 27 -15.26 -10.00 -21.77
CA ARG A 27 -15.55 -11.03 -22.78
C ARG A 27 -16.77 -10.63 -23.59
N GLY A 28 -16.77 -11.00 -24.87
CA GLY A 28 -17.83 -10.62 -25.77
C GLY A 28 -17.57 -11.02 -27.21
N GLU A 29 -18.26 -10.35 -28.12
CA GLU A 29 -18.20 -10.55 -29.56
C GLU A 29 -17.90 -9.22 -30.24
N ASN A 30 -17.17 -9.26 -31.35
CA ASN A 30 -16.83 -8.09 -32.16
C ASN A 30 -16.17 -6.94 -31.37
N LEU A 31 -15.35 -7.26 -30.35
CA LEU A 31 -14.63 -6.30 -29.50
C LEU A 31 -13.44 -5.61 -30.20
N GLY A 32 -13.50 -5.51 -31.52
CA GLY A 32 -12.48 -4.92 -32.37
C GLY A 32 -11.68 -5.95 -33.17
N THR A 33 -11.15 -5.51 -34.30
CA THR A 33 -10.35 -6.35 -35.21
C THR A 33 -8.86 -6.34 -34.90
N GLY A 34 -8.44 -5.49 -33.97
CA GLY A 34 -7.08 -5.31 -33.52
C GLY A 34 -6.97 -4.15 -32.52
N PRO A 35 -5.78 -3.92 -31.94
CA PRO A 35 -5.61 -2.89 -30.91
C PRO A 35 -5.95 -1.48 -31.40
N THR A 36 -5.67 -1.16 -32.66
CA THR A 36 -5.93 0.17 -33.25
C THR A 36 -7.40 0.41 -33.62
N ASP A 37 -8.22 -0.64 -33.58
CA ASP A 37 -9.67 -0.56 -33.83
C ASP A 37 -10.43 -0.18 -32.57
N LEU A 38 -9.89 -0.47 -31.39
CA LEU A 38 -10.46 -0.06 -30.10
C LEU A 38 -10.21 1.44 -29.87
N ILE A 39 -11.28 2.24 -29.90
CA ILE A 39 -11.21 3.72 -29.74
C ILE A 39 -11.91 4.23 -28.49
N GLY A 40 -12.66 3.38 -27.80
CA GLY A 40 -13.31 3.75 -26.56
C GLY A 40 -13.61 2.54 -25.71
N LEU A 41 -13.39 2.69 -24.41
CA LEU A 41 -13.82 1.73 -23.40
C LEU A 41 -14.34 2.51 -22.20
N THR A 42 -15.60 2.30 -21.84
CA THR A 42 -16.23 2.96 -20.69
C THR A 42 -16.82 1.92 -19.77
N ILE A 43 -16.49 1.99 -18.48
CA ILE A 43 -17.04 1.11 -17.44
C ILE A 43 -17.66 2.00 -16.36
N CYS A 44 -18.93 1.81 -16.05
CA CYS A 44 -19.66 2.61 -15.06
C CYS A 44 -19.56 4.14 -15.30
N GLY A 45 -19.50 4.54 -16.58
CA GLY A 45 -19.36 5.94 -16.98
C GLY A 45 -17.93 6.51 -16.90
N HIS A 46 -16.92 5.70 -16.53
CA HIS A 46 -15.51 6.10 -16.52
C HIS A 46 -14.77 5.59 -17.75
N ASN A 47 -13.98 6.45 -18.39
CA ASN A 47 -13.15 6.09 -19.53
C ASN A 47 -11.95 5.24 -19.08
N CYS A 48 -11.93 3.97 -19.49
CA CYS A 48 -10.89 3.01 -19.15
C CYS A 48 -9.97 2.67 -20.36
N LEU A 49 -10.01 3.47 -21.44
CA LEU A 49 -9.24 3.21 -22.65
C LEU A 49 -7.72 3.22 -22.41
N LEU A 50 -7.23 4.12 -21.56
CA LEU A 50 -5.79 4.25 -21.28
C LEU A 50 -5.16 2.99 -20.67
N THR A 51 -5.95 2.18 -19.96
CA THR A 51 -5.50 0.94 -19.34
C THR A 51 -5.98 -0.29 -20.11
N ALA A 52 -6.64 -0.09 -21.25
CA ALA A 52 -7.22 -1.16 -22.04
C ALA A 52 -6.15 -1.83 -22.91
N GLU A 53 -6.05 -3.13 -22.76
CA GLU A 53 -5.23 -4.03 -23.55
C GLU A 53 -6.16 -4.93 -24.37
N TRP A 54 -6.17 -4.72 -25.68
CA TRP A 54 -6.88 -5.59 -26.60
C TRP A 54 -6.12 -6.90 -26.75
N MET A 55 -6.80 -8.03 -26.48
CA MET A 55 -6.19 -9.36 -26.58
C MET A 55 -6.69 -10.10 -27.82
N SER A 56 -7.99 -10.01 -28.10
CA SER A 56 -8.63 -10.63 -29.26
C SER A 56 -9.98 -9.96 -29.55
N ALA A 57 -10.62 -10.35 -30.66
CA ALA A 57 -11.96 -9.88 -31.02
C ALA A 57 -13.06 -10.27 -30.00
N SER A 58 -12.73 -11.08 -28.99
CA SER A 58 -13.63 -11.52 -27.94
C SER A 58 -13.11 -11.25 -26.52
N LYS A 59 -11.96 -10.57 -26.38
CA LYS A 59 -11.33 -10.35 -25.08
C LYS A 59 -10.56 -9.03 -25.01
N ILE A 60 -10.87 -8.25 -23.98
CA ILE A 60 -10.14 -7.04 -23.60
C ILE A 60 -9.82 -7.14 -22.10
N VAL A 61 -8.62 -6.73 -21.71
CA VAL A 61 -8.23 -6.63 -20.30
C VAL A 61 -8.04 -5.14 -19.98
N CYS A 62 -8.55 -4.67 -18.85
CA CYS A 62 -8.34 -3.29 -18.44
C CYS A 62 -8.39 -3.15 -16.93
N ARG A 63 -8.18 -1.93 -16.42
CA ARG A 63 -8.43 -1.60 -15.02
C ARG A 63 -9.61 -0.64 -14.94
N VAL A 64 -10.54 -0.92 -14.02
CA VAL A 64 -11.70 -0.07 -13.79
C VAL A 64 -11.25 1.23 -13.11
N GLY A 65 -11.70 2.37 -13.63
CA GLY A 65 -11.39 3.66 -13.01
C GLY A 65 -12.33 4.05 -11.87
N GLN A 66 -12.24 5.30 -11.45
CA GLN A 66 -13.15 5.87 -10.45
C GLN A 66 -14.49 6.19 -11.14
N ALA A 67 -15.50 5.36 -10.89
CA ALA A 67 -16.80 5.56 -11.48
C ALA A 67 -17.61 6.63 -10.73
N LYS A 68 -18.46 7.34 -11.46
CA LYS A 68 -19.46 8.24 -10.89
C LYS A 68 -20.67 7.49 -10.35
N ASN A 69 -20.94 6.29 -10.90
CA ASN A 69 -22.10 5.46 -10.59
C ASN A 69 -21.66 4.14 -9.95
N ASP A 70 -22.42 3.66 -8.96
CA ASP A 70 -22.13 2.44 -8.21
C ASP A 70 -22.30 1.15 -9.06
N LYS A 71 -23.17 1.22 -10.07
CA LYS A 71 -23.40 0.15 -11.06
C LYS A 71 -23.46 0.78 -12.44
N GLY A 72 -22.91 0.11 -13.44
CA GLY A 72 -23.08 0.60 -14.80
C GLY A 72 -22.64 -0.35 -15.89
N ASP A 73 -23.01 0.08 -17.10
CA ASP A 73 -22.78 -0.65 -18.34
C ASP A 73 -21.31 -0.62 -18.74
N ILE A 74 -20.96 -1.60 -19.57
CA ILE A 74 -19.62 -1.75 -20.14
C ILE A 74 -19.73 -1.47 -21.63
N ILE A 75 -19.28 -0.29 -22.04
CA ILE A 75 -19.43 0.19 -23.41
C ILE A 75 -18.07 0.13 -24.09
N VAL A 76 -17.98 -0.73 -25.10
CA VAL A 76 -16.82 -0.83 -26.00
C VAL A 76 -17.16 -0.11 -27.30
N THR A 77 -16.28 0.78 -27.75
CA THR A 77 -16.44 1.51 -29.01
C THR A 77 -15.28 1.18 -29.94
N THR A 78 -15.60 0.72 -31.14
CA THR A 78 -14.62 0.37 -32.18
C THR A 78 -14.77 1.27 -33.40
N LYS A 79 -13.70 1.44 -34.20
CA LYS A 79 -13.79 2.17 -35.49
C LYS A 79 -14.65 1.39 -36.49
N SER A 80 -14.54 0.07 -36.47
CA SER A 80 -15.18 -0.82 -37.45
C SER A 80 -16.67 -1.09 -37.20
N GLY A 81 -17.07 -1.21 -35.92
CA GLY A 81 -18.43 -1.58 -35.50
C GLY A 81 -19.18 -0.48 -34.71
N GLY A 82 -18.52 0.64 -34.42
CA GLY A 82 -19.12 1.75 -33.68
C GLY A 82 -19.30 1.44 -32.20
N ARG A 83 -20.34 2.02 -31.60
CA ARG A 83 -20.65 1.89 -30.17
C ARG A 83 -21.33 0.56 -29.89
N GLY A 84 -20.76 -0.21 -28.98
CA GLY A 84 -21.29 -1.49 -28.52
C GLY A 84 -22.30 -1.39 -27.38
N THR A 85 -22.78 -2.55 -26.96
CA THR A 85 -23.72 -2.74 -25.85
C THR A 85 -23.23 -3.85 -24.91
N SER A 86 -23.76 -3.89 -23.69
CA SER A 86 -23.46 -4.94 -22.71
C SER A 86 -24.72 -5.61 -22.19
N THR A 87 -24.70 -6.94 -22.04
CA THR A 87 -25.75 -7.69 -21.34
C THR A 87 -25.46 -7.87 -19.85
N VAL A 88 -24.24 -7.53 -19.43
CA VAL A 88 -23.75 -7.59 -18.05
C VAL A 88 -23.32 -6.21 -17.58
N SER A 89 -23.32 -6.02 -16.26
CA SER A 89 -22.88 -4.78 -15.61
C SER A 89 -21.73 -5.06 -14.65
N PHE A 90 -20.87 -4.07 -14.44
CA PHE A 90 -19.89 -4.10 -13.35
C PHE A 90 -20.44 -3.36 -12.12
N LYS A 91 -20.17 -3.88 -10.93
CA LYS A 91 -20.51 -3.23 -9.66
C LYS A 91 -19.24 -2.67 -9.03
N LEU A 92 -19.15 -1.34 -8.96
CA LEU A 92 -18.02 -0.69 -8.30
C LEU A 92 -18.27 -0.66 -6.79
N LEU A 93 -17.38 -1.29 -6.05
CA LEU A 93 -17.38 -1.25 -4.59
C LEU A 93 -16.71 0.03 -4.12
N LYS A 94 -17.38 0.73 -3.19
CA LYS A 94 -16.75 1.86 -2.50
C LYS A 94 -15.66 1.30 -1.59
N PRO A 95 -14.43 1.86 -1.60
CA PRO A 95 -13.45 1.50 -0.59
C PRO A 95 -14.06 1.81 0.77
N GLU A 96 -14.04 0.82 1.65
CA GLU A 96 -14.50 0.97 3.02
C GLU A 96 -13.65 2.04 3.69
N LYS A 97 -14.29 3.07 4.24
CA LYS A 97 -13.59 4.04 5.07
C LYS A 97 -13.39 3.37 6.41
N ILE A 98 -12.17 2.86 6.63
CA ILE A 98 -11.76 2.27 7.89
C ILE A 98 -11.95 3.33 8.98
N GLY A 99 -12.88 3.09 9.90
CA GLY A 99 -13.10 3.90 11.08
C GLY A 99 -11.95 3.76 12.07
N ILE A 100 -11.78 4.74 12.95
CA ILE A 100 -10.78 4.69 14.04
C ILE A 100 -10.97 3.49 15.00
N LEU A 101 -12.16 2.89 15.01
CA LEU A 101 -12.52 1.75 15.86
C LEU A 101 -12.55 0.42 15.07
N ASP A 102 -12.26 0.43 13.76
CA ASP A 102 -12.25 -0.79 12.96
C ASP A 102 -11.02 -1.64 13.28
N GLN A 103 -11.24 -2.95 13.42
CA GLN A 103 -10.19 -3.90 13.77
C GLN A 103 -9.22 -4.09 12.59
N SER A 104 -7.90 -4.00 12.85
CA SER A 104 -6.88 -4.29 11.84
C SER A 104 -6.49 -5.76 11.82
N ALA A 105 -6.46 -6.36 10.64
CA ALA A 105 -5.91 -7.72 10.43
C ALA A 105 -4.37 -7.76 10.51
N VAL A 106 -3.73 -6.59 10.64
CA VAL A 106 -2.31 -6.49 10.98
C VAL A 106 -2.17 -6.89 12.44
N TRP A 107 -1.69 -8.11 12.65
CA TRP A 107 -1.13 -8.52 13.92
C TRP A 107 0.15 -7.71 14.11
N VAL A 108 0.09 -6.70 14.96
CA VAL A 108 1.30 -6.13 15.54
C VAL A 108 1.80 -7.22 16.47
N ASP A 109 3.01 -7.73 16.26
CA ASP A 109 3.67 -8.52 17.29
C ASP A 109 3.73 -7.60 18.50
N GLU A 110 2.91 -7.90 19.51
CA GLU A 110 2.98 -7.25 20.80
C GLU A 110 4.39 -7.55 21.32
N MET A 111 5.27 -6.57 21.09
CA MET A 111 6.67 -6.49 21.45
C MET A 111 7.01 -7.53 22.51
N ASN A 112 7.68 -8.62 22.10
CA ASN A 112 8.02 -9.77 22.93
C ASN A 112 8.53 -9.31 24.31
N TYR A 113 7.62 -9.18 25.27
CA TYR A 113 7.90 -8.65 26.60
C TYR A 113 8.70 -9.65 27.44
N TYR A 114 9.01 -10.83 26.87
CA TYR A 114 9.65 -11.95 27.53
C TYR A 114 10.78 -12.60 26.73
N ASP A 115 11.53 -11.86 25.92
CA ASP A 115 12.88 -12.35 25.56
C ASP A 115 13.88 -12.07 26.71
N MET A 116 13.61 -12.68 27.86
CA MET A 116 14.47 -12.69 29.06
C MET A 116 15.68 -13.64 28.87
N ARG A 117 16.32 -13.64 27.71
CA ARG A 117 17.45 -14.55 27.43
C ARG A 117 18.79 -13.90 27.13
N THR A 118 18.95 -12.60 27.31
CA THR A 118 20.28 -11.97 27.15
C THR A 118 20.75 -10.99 28.22
N ASP A 119 19.99 -10.68 29.28
CA ASP A 119 20.58 -9.91 30.39
C ASP A 119 20.09 -10.36 31.77
N ARG A 120 20.96 -11.09 32.48
CA ARG A 120 20.70 -11.66 33.80
C ARG A 120 20.90 -10.67 34.95
N ASN A 121 21.18 -9.40 34.68
CA ASN A 121 21.54 -8.44 35.72
C ASN A 121 20.65 -7.19 35.73
N LYS A 122 19.40 -7.36 36.18
CA LYS A 122 18.71 -6.52 37.20
C LYS A 122 17.22 -6.87 37.18
N GLY A 123 16.65 -7.18 38.35
CA GLY A 123 15.21 -7.26 38.50
C GLY A 123 14.59 -5.88 38.23
N ILE A 124 13.72 -5.79 37.24
CA ILE A 124 13.03 -4.56 36.84
C ILE A 124 11.53 -4.79 37.07
N PRO A 125 10.81 -3.85 37.73
CA PRO A 125 9.37 -3.99 37.96
C PRO A 125 8.55 -3.97 36.67
N PRO A 126 7.40 -4.69 36.64
CA PRO A 126 6.60 -4.98 35.44
C PRO A 126 5.88 -3.77 34.81
N LEU A 127 6.06 -2.56 35.36
CA LEU A 127 5.45 -1.32 34.88
C LEU A 127 6.47 -0.33 34.29
N SER A 128 7.72 -0.74 34.11
CA SER A 128 8.71 0.08 33.42
C SER A 128 8.44 0.06 31.91
N LEU A 129 7.55 0.96 31.46
CA LEU A 129 7.41 1.40 30.06
C LEU A 129 8.67 2.13 29.58
N ARG A 130 9.83 1.47 29.66
CA ARG A 130 11.06 1.97 29.07
C ARG A 130 11.28 1.19 27.77
N PRO A 131 11.49 1.86 26.62
CA PRO A 131 12.10 1.23 25.48
C PRO A 131 13.47 0.73 25.95
N ALA A 132 13.58 -0.56 26.24
CA ALA A 132 14.88 -1.19 26.37
C ALA A 132 15.48 -1.11 24.98
N ASN A 133 16.30 -0.07 24.74
CA ASN A 133 16.97 0.19 23.47
C ASN A 133 16.03 0.55 22.29
N PRO A 134 15.65 1.83 22.11
CA PRO A 134 14.78 2.24 21.01
C PRO A 134 15.42 2.04 19.62
N LEU A 135 16.73 1.86 19.55
CA LEU A 135 17.44 1.68 18.29
C LEU A 135 17.55 0.21 17.87
N GLY A 136 17.30 -0.74 18.78
CA GLY A 136 17.40 -2.17 18.50
C GLY A 136 18.80 -2.63 18.05
N ILE A 137 19.84 -1.80 18.24
CA ILE A 137 21.25 -2.12 17.95
C ILE A 137 22.00 -2.38 19.26
N GLU A 138 23.03 -3.21 19.26
CA GLU A 138 23.76 -3.55 20.50
C GLU A 138 24.18 -2.30 21.30
N ILE A 139 23.93 -2.35 22.62
CA ILE A 139 24.35 -1.30 23.55
C ILE A 139 25.79 -1.57 23.95
N ASP A 140 26.68 -0.72 23.47
CA ASP A 140 28.07 -0.66 23.91
C ASP A 140 28.20 0.52 24.86
N LYS A 141 28.20 0.25 26.16
CA LYS A 141 28.47 1.30 27.16
C LYS A 141 29.87 1.85 26.92
N GLY A 142 29.94 3.04 26.34
CA GLY A 142 31.18 3.69 26.01
C GLY A 142 31.98 4.01 27.27
N ARG A 143 33.31 4.05 27.17
CA ARG A 143 34.20 4.53 28.25
C ARG A 143 34.19 6.06 28.39
N PHE A 144 33.10 6.73 28.06
CA PHE A 144 33.02 8.19 28.21
C PHE A 144 32.82 8.53 29.69
N PRO A 145 33.74 9.27 30.33
CA PRO A 145 33.59 9.64 31.73
C PRO A 145 32.35 10.52 31.90
N GLN A 146 31.49 10.16 32.86
CA GLN A 146 30.25 10.90 33.12
C GLN A 146 30.49 12.40 33.40
N LYS A 147 31.62 12.74 34.02
CA LYS A 147 32.02 14.13 34.29
C LYS A 147 32.20 14.97 33.01
N ASP A 148 32.66 14.34 31.95
CA ASP A 148 32.86 15.02 30.66
C ASP A 148 31.51 15.25 29.97
N LEU A 149 30.58 14.29 30.11
CA LEU A 149 29.20 14.42 29.61
C LEU A 149 28.42 15.50 30.36
N GLU A 150 28.56 15.58 31.68
CA GLU A 150 27.97 16.64 32.51
C GLU A 150 28.52 18.03 32.13
N THR A 151 29.77 18.10 31.68
CA THR A 151 30.39 19.34 31.20
C THR A 151 29.89 19.74 29.80
N LEU A 152 29.75 18.77 28.89
CA LEU A 152 29.28 18.99 27.52
C LEU A 152 27.77 19.26 27.45
N PHE A 153 27.01 18.66 28.36
CA PHE A 153 25.56 18.71 28.37
C PHE A 153 25.01 19.14 29.75
N PRO A 154 25.27 20.38 30.20
CA PRO A 154 24.91 20.84 31.53
C PRO A 154 23.39 20.79 31.75
N GLY A 155 22.95 20.13 32.83
CA GLY A 155 21.54 20.02 33.22
C GLY A 155 20.69 19.07 32.36
N MET A 156 21.29 18.38 31.39
CA MET A 156 20.63 17.37 30.57
C MET A 156 20.79 15.96 31.16
N SER A 157 20.06 15.00 30.60
CA SER A 157 20.13 13.59 31.01
C SER A 157 20.01 12.65 29.81
N ALA A 158 20.62 11.47 29.90
CA ALA A 158 20.35 10.35 28.99
C ALA A 158 19.08 9.56 29.37
N ASP A 159 18.42 9.89 30.49
CA ASP A 159 17.23 9.17 30.93
C ASP A 159 15.97 9.61 30.17
N PHE A 160 15.29 8.66 29.52
CA PHE A 160 14.06 8.91 28.75
C PHE A 160 12.91 9.45 29.59
N THR A 161 12.94 9.26 30.91
CA THR A 161 11.90 9.80 31.81
C THR A 161 12.22 11.20 32.32
N SER A 162 13.37 11.77 31.95
CA SER A 162 13.74 13.14 32.32
C SER A 162 13.14 14.15 31.36
N GLU A 163 12.63 15.28 31.87
CA GLU A 163 12.19 16.41 31.04
C GLU A 163 13.35 17.04 30.25
N ASN A 164 14.58 16.90 30.74
CA ASN A 164 15.79 17.42 30.10
C ASN A 164 16.53 16.34 29.29
N PHE A 165 15.79 15.39 28.71
CA PHE A 165 16.38 14.31 27.93
C PHE A 165 17.17 14.84 26.72
N SER A 166 18.39 14.34 26.55
CA SER A 166 19.24 14.61 25.40
C SER A 166 19.54 13.32 24.65
N ALA A 167 19.04 13.24 23.41
CA ALA A 167 19.33 12.14 22.50
C ALA A 167 20.84 12.01 22.20
N ALA A 168 21.56 13.13 22.14
CA ALA A 168 23.00 13.15 21.90
C ALA A 168 23.78 12.52 23.07
N TRP A 169 23.43 12.87 24.31
CA TRP A 169 24.01 12.22 25.49
C TRP A 169 23.73 10.71 25.46
N TYR A 170 22.46 10.32 25.26
CA TYR A 170 22.07 8.91 25.22
C TYR A 170 22.88 8.09 24.19
N LEU A 171 23.09 8.65 22.99
CA LEU A 171 23.87 8.01 21.93
C LEU A 171 25.35 7.88 22.28
N ILE A 172 25.96 8.91 22.88
CA ILE A 172 27.38 8.85 23.28
C ILE A 172 27.58 7.82 24.40
N GLU A 173 26.66 7.76 25.35
CA GLU A 173 26.75 6.83 26.49
C GLU A 173 26.54 5.37 26.07
N ASN A 174 25.56 5.10 25.20
CA ASN A 174 25.10 3.73 24.89
C ASN A 174 25.51 3.20 23.50
N HIS A 175 25.89 4.08 22.57
CA HIS A 175 26.16 3.71 21.17
C HIS A 175 27.36 4.46 20.57
N SER A 176 28.33 4.89 21.39
CA SER A 176 29.50 5.66 20.89
C SER A 176 30.36 4.92 19.88
N THR A 177 30.30 3.59 19.86
CA THR A 177 31.05 2.71 18.94
C THR A 177 30.28 2.41 17.67
N ALA A 178 28.99 2.80 17.57
CA ALA A 178 28.15 2.51 16.41
C ALA A 178 28.72 3.18 15.15
N ARG A 179 28.78 2.41 14.06
CA ARG A 179 29.30 2.84 12.76
C ARG A 179 28.37 2.38 11.65
N PHE A 180 28.27 3.17 10.59
CA PHE A 180 27.59 2.74 9.37
C PHE A 180 28.48 1.70 8.66
N VAL A 181 27.95 0.50 8.44
CA VAL A 181 28.54 -0.43 7.49
C VAL A 181 28.18 0.08 6.10
N ALA A 182 29.16 0.60 5.37
CA ALA A 182 28.98 0.88 3.96
C ALA A 182 28.86 -0.47 3.23
N ILE A 183 27.66 -0.80 2.77
CA ILE A 183 27.46 -1.89 1.81
C ILE A 183 27.89 -1.32 0.46
N ILE A 184 29.09 -1.70 0.01
CA ILE A 184 29.60 -1.42 -1.33
C ILE A 184 29.18 -2.57 -2.25
#